data_AF-A0A7Y2ANS2-F1
#
_entry.id   AF-A0A7Y2ANS2-F1
#
_cell.length_a   1.000
_cell.length_b   1.000
_cell.length_c   1.000
_cell.angle_alpha   90.00
_cell.angle_beta   90.00
_cell.angle_gamma   90.00
#
_symmetry.space_group_name_H-M   'P 1'
#
loop_
_entity.id
_entity.type
_entity.pdbx_description
1 polymer ?
#
loop_
_entity_poly.entity_id
_entity_poly.type
_entity_poly.pdbx_seq_one_letter_code
_entity_poly.pdbx_strand_id
1 'polypeptide(L)'
;MAVRLSVIMVHSAPANAAAQSLAESAVGELIGRPGIDMTLIGPLDQIAESSTDRLTLDSITADAAVLDWRSPQDLMDALATVGFRGVRAPHASDPASESATGATVGQRKIYAFDLNHFATGAQLCTAVTQLLASKQVRTFALGNLAGPANRSGPSPIAQSPETATTPAAVSKTQIDDTRPSVANTAPDTTAPQDTNREKTDTNAADKIPARTIRQPGSQGSSIDLDNLVDQLDQLDP
;
A
#
# COMPACT_ATOMS: atom_id res chain seq x y z
N MET A 1 6.88 19.42 14.35
CA MET A 1 5.96 18.31 14.72
C MET A 1 5.93 17.35 13.54
N ALA A 2 6.14 16.05 13.76
CA ALA A 2 6.07 15.08 12.67
C ALA A 2 4.60 14.90 12.25
N VAL A 3 4.30 15.04 10.96
CA VAL A 3 2.96 14.79 10.41
C VAL A 3 2.78 13.28 10.30
N ARG A 4 1.67 12.76 10.83
CA ARG A 4 1.23 11.38 10.67
C ARG A 4 -0.03 11.34 9.81
N LEU A 5 -0.18 10.27 9.03
CA LEU A 5 -1.37 9.98 8.25
C LEU A 5 -1.95 8.65 8.75
N SER A 6 -3.16 8.69 9.31
CA SER A 6 -3.93 7.48 9.59
C SER A 6 -4.36 6.85 8.26
N VAL A 7 -4.07 5.57 8.08
CA VAL A 7 -4.41 4.79 6.89
C VAL A 7 -5.26 3.60 7.34
N ILE A 8 -6.54 3.62 6.97
CA ILE A 8 -7.49 2.58 7.30
C ILE A 8 -7.62 1.68 6.07
N MET A 9 -7.41 0.38 6.24
CA MET A 9 -7.62 -0.61 5.18
C MET A 9 -8.79 -1.51 5.55
N VAL A 10 -9.82 -1.48 4.71
CA VAL A 10 -11.00 -2.32 4.86
C VAL A 10 -10.67 -3.71 4.32
N HIS A 11 -10.71 -4.72 5.19
CA HIS A 11 -10.52 -6.12 4.82
C HIS A 11 -11.83 -6.70 4.25
N SER A 12 -12.32 -6.09 3.15
CA SER A 12 -13.38 -6.66 2.32
C SER A 12 -12.81 -7.85 1.53
N ALA A 13 -13.61 -8.90 1.31
CA ALA A 13 -13.17 -10.09 0.57
C ALA A 13 -12.69 -9.71 -0.86
N PRO A 14 -11.43 -9.99 -1.24
CA PRO A 14 -10.90 -9.60 -2.54
C PRO A 14 -11.57 -10.40 -3.67
N ALA A 15 -11.89 -9.72 -4.77
CA ALA A 15 -12.62 -10.33 -5.88
C ALA A 15 -11.83 -11.41 -6.65
N ASN A 16 -10.50 -11.45 -6.52
CA ASN A 16 -9.63 -12.41 -7.19
C ASN A 16 -8.26 -12.51 -6.49
N ALA A 17 -7.44 -13.50 -6.88
CA ALA A 17 -6.13 -13.74 -6.29
C ALA A 17 -5.11 -12.58 -6.49
N ALA A 18 -5.23 -11.81 -7.57
CA ALA A 18 -4.38 -10.64 -7.77
C ALA A 18 -4.74 -9.51 -6.81
N ALA A 19 -6.03 -9.31 -6.52
CA ALA A 19 -6.52 -8.39 -5.50
C ALA A 19 -6.07 -8.80 -4.10
N GLN A 20 -6.05 -10.11 -3.79
CA GLN A 20 -5.47 -10.61 -2.53
C GLN A 20 -3.96 -10.30 -2.44
N SER A 21 -3.18 -10.61 -3.48
CA SER A 21 -1.75 -10.33 -3.52
C SER A 21 -1.44 -8.83 -3.44
N LEU A 22 -2.26 -7.97 -4.06
CA LEU A 22 -2.20 -6.52 -3.92
C LEU A 22 -2.44 -6.08 -2.47
N ALA A 23 -3.44 -6.66 -1.79
CA ALA A 23 -3.73 -6.36 -0.39
C ALA A 23 -2.58 -6.77 0.53
N GLU A 24 -2.06 -8.00 0.41
CA GLU A 24 -0.94 -8.50 1.19
C GLU A 24 0.33 -7.67 0.96
N SER A 25 0.63 -7.34 -0.30
CA SER A 25 1.74 -6.45 -0.67
C SER A 25 1.56 -5.03 -0.10
N ALA A 26 0.35 -4.48 -0.13
CA ALA A 26 0.06 -3.17 0.44
C ALA A 26 0.25 -3.14 1.95
N VAL A 27 -0.22 -4.16 2.69
CA VAL A 27 0.00 -4.29 4.14
C VAL A 27 1.50 -4.37 4.44
N GLY A 28 2.23 -5.26 3.75
CA GLY A 28 3.67 -5.45 3.95
C GLY A 28 4.52 -4.22 3.62
N GLU A 29 4.12 -3.42 2.64
CA GLU A 29 4.79 -2.17 2.27
C GLU A 29 4.45 -1.00 3.19
N LEU A 30 3.21 -0.90 3.69
CA LEU A 30 2.76 0.24 4.51
C LEU A 30 3.10 0.07 6.00
N ILE A 31 3.17 -1.16 6.51
CA ILE A 31 3.46 -1.42 7.91
C ILE A 31 4.89 -0.97 8.27
N GLY A 32 5.02 -0.22 9.38
CA GLY A 32 6.29 0.31 9.84
C GLY A 32 6.84 1.52 9.05
N ARG A 33 6.12 2.04 8.05
CA ARG A 33 6.57 3.25 7.34
C ARG A 33 6.47 4.51 8.20
N PRO A 34 7.51 5.38 8.19
CA PRO A 34 7.55 6.56 9.05
C PRO A 34 6.45 7.56 8.67
N GLY A 35 5.63 7.92 9.65
CA GLY A 35 4.51 8.85 9.46
C GLY A 35 3.24 8.24 8.87
N ILE A 36 3.18 6.91 8.71
CA ILE A 36 1.98 6.19 8.29
C ILE A 36 1.50 5.32 9.46
N ASP A 37 0.24 5.50 9.88
CA ASP A 37 -0.39 4.71 10.93
C ASP A 37 -1.45 3.80 10.32
N MET A 38 -1.04 2.60 9.94
CA MET A 38 -1.93 1.62 9.32
C MET A 38 -2.84 0.95 10.35
N THR A 39 -4.13 0.88 10.03
CA THR A 39 -5.16 0.16 10.79
C THR A 39 -5.92 -0.76 9.84
N LEU A 40 -6.09 -2.02 10.22
CA LEU A 40 -6.93 -2.98 9.51
C LEU A 40 -8.28 -3.09 10.23
N ILE A 41 -9.38 -3.07 9.48
CA ILE A 41 -10.74 -3.29 9.99
C ILE A 41 -11.47 -4.31 9.12
N GLY A 42 -12.51 -4.96 9.64
CA GLY A 42 -13.37 -5.85 8.88
C GLY A 42 -14.20 -5.12 7.81
N PRO A 43 -15.01 -5.86 7.03
CA PRO A 43 -15.92 -5.29 6.04
C PRO A 43 -16.90 -4.30 6.71
N LEU A 44 -17.02 -3.07 6.17
CA LEU A 44 -17.82 -2.00 6.78
C LEU A 44 -19.27 -2.41 7.06
N ASP A 45 -19.86 -3.24 6.20
CA ASP A 45 -21.25 -3.70 6.29
C ASP A 45 -21.48 -4.72 7.42
N GLN A 46 -20.40 -5.22 8.03
CA GLN A 46 -20.42 -6.21 9.12
C GLN A 46 -20.02 -5.60 10.47
N ILE A 47 -19.70 -4.29 10.52
CA ILE A 47 -19.30 -3.61 11.76
C ILE A 47 -20.53 -3.38 12.64
N ALA A 48 -20.74 -4.28 13.61
CA ALA A 48 -21.71 -4.09 14.68
C ALA A 48 -21.34 -2.91 15.59
N GLU A 49 -22.34 -2.29 16.23
CA GLU A 49 -22.15 -1.13 17.12
C GLU A 49 -21.21 -1.43 18.30
N SER A 50 -21.21 -2.67 18.80
CA SER A 50 -20.32 -3.16 19.86
C SER A 50 -18.98 -3.73 19.36
N SER A 51 -18.65 -3.60 18.07
CA SER A 51 -17.41 -4.14 17.49
C SER A 51 -16.18 -3.31 17.91
N THR A 52 -15.05 -3.98 18.12
CA THR A 52 -13.73 -3.33 18.30
C THR A 52 -13.38 -2.42 17.12
N ASP A 53 -13.79 -2.77 15.91
CA ASP A 53 -13.57 -1.95 14.70
C ASP A 53 -14.32 -0.62 14.80
N ARG A 54 -15.54 -0.62 15.38
CA ARG A 54 -16.34 0.59 15.59
C ARG A 54 -15.67 1.55 16.57
N LEU A 55 -15.16 1.02 17.68
CA LEU A 55 -14.39 1.77 18.67
C LEU A 55 -13.08 2.31 18.09
N THR A 56 -12.40 1.50 17.27
CA THR A 56 -11.17 1.89 16.59
C THR A 56 -11.43 3.05 15.63
N LEU A 57 -12.45 2.96 14.79
CA LEU A 57 -12.88 4.03 13.88
C LEU A 57 -13.23 5.34 14.61
N ASP A 58 -13.88 5.26 15.78
CA ASP A 58 -14.24 6.43 16.60
C ASP A 58 -13.01 7.09 17.25
N SER A 59 -12.01 6.29 17.65
CA SER A 59 -10.75 6.79 18.22
C SER A 59 -9.91 7.63 17.24
N ILE A 60 -10.04 7.37 15.94
CA ILE A 60 -9.34 8.13 14.90
C ILE A 60 -10.10 9.43 14.69
N THR A 61 -9.65 10.51 15.32
CA THR A 61 -10.23 11.87 15.16
C THR A 61 -9.57 12.68 14.03
N ALA A 62 -8.37 12.28 13.59
CA ALA A 62 -7.61 12.94 12.55
C ALA A 62 -8.15 12.68 11.13
N ASP A 63 -7.66 13.45 10.17
CA ASP A 63 -7.76 13.11 8.74
C ASP A 63 -7.21 11.72 8.46
N ALA A 64 -7.92 10.92 7.65
CA ALA A 64 -7.53 9.55 7.32
C ALA A 64 -7.56 9.30 5.81
N ALA A 65 -6.64 8.46 5.32
CA ALA A 65 -6.80 7.77 4.05
C ALA A 65 -7.55 6.46 4.30
N VAL A 66 -8.51 6.11 3.44
CA VAL A 66 -9.27 4.86 3.54
C VAL A 66 -9.10 4.08 2.23
N LEU A 67 -8.70 2.82 2.36
CA LEU A 67 -8.40 1.88 1.28
C LEU A 67 -9.49 0.80 1.25
N ASP A 68 -10.24 0.68 0.15
CA ASP A 68 -11.25 -0.37 -0.06
C ASP A 68 -11.40 -0.68 -1.56
N TRP A 69 -12.09 -1.77 -1.90
CA TRP A 69 -12.42 -2.18 -3.28
C TRP A 69 -13.72 -1.53 -3.81
N ARG A 70 -14.34 -0.67 -3.02
CA ARG A 70 -15.55 0.09 -3.39
C ARG A 70 -15.18 1.35 -4.16
N SER A 71 -16.13 1.89 -4.91
CA SER A 71 -15.95 3.23 -5.46
C SER A 71 -15.84 4.26 -4.32
N PRO A 72 -15.17 5.41 -4.55
CA PRO A 72 -15.07 6.47 -3.54
C PRO A 72 -16.41 7.08 -3.09
N GLN A 73 -17.52 6.82 -3.81
CA GLN A 73 -18.86 7.23 -3.39
C GLN A 73 -19.46 6.21 -2.43
N ASP A 74 -19.52 4.94 -2.85
CA ASP A 74 -20.07 3.84 -2.01
C ASP A 74 -19.29 3.69 -0.68
N LEU A 75 -17.97 3.92 -0.72
CA LEU A 75 -17.13 3.92 0.48
C LEU A 75 -17.53 5.04 1.46
N MET A 76 -17.82 6.25 0.97
CA MET A 76 -18.24 7.36 1.83
C MET A 76 -19.62 7.13 2.45
N ASP A 77 -20.56 6.53 1.71
CA ASP A 77 -21.88 6.17 2.21
C ASP A 77 -21.82 5.02 3.24
N ALA A 78 -20.95 4.02 3.01
CA ALA A 78 -20.69 2.95 3.97
C ALA A 78 -20.05 3.50 5.26
N LEU A 79 -19.03 4.36 5.15
CA LEU A 79 -18.42 5.02 6.32
C LEU A 79 -19.42 5.90 7.07
N ALA A 80 -20.30 6.63 6.37
CA ALA A 80 -21.35 7.43 6.98
C ALA A 80 -22.38 6.56 7.74
N THR A 81 -22.72 5.39 7.19
CA THR A 81 -23.61 4.39 7.81
C THR A 81 -23.00 3.80 9.08
N VAL A 82 -21.71 3.43 9.05
CA VAL A 82 -20.97 2.99 10.25
C VAL A 82 -20.76 4.14 11.24
N GLY A 83 -20.97 5.41 10.84
CA GLY A 83 -20.86 6.59 11.69
C GLY A 83 -19.46 7.24 11.71
N PHE A 84 -18.57 6.83 10.81
CA PHE A 84 -17.27 7.46 10.57
C PHE A 84 -17.44 8.71 9.68
N ARG A 85 -17.86 9.81 10.27
CA ARG A 85 -18.25 11.03 9.53
C ARG A 85 -17.04 11.91 9.17
N GLY A 86 -16.93 12.29 7.91
CA GLY A 86 -15.95 13.26 7.41
C GLY A 86 -16.29 13.75 6.01
N VAL A 87 -15.47 14.65 5.46
CA VAL A 87 -15.62 15.15 4.09
C VAL A 87 -14.60 14.48 3.19
N ARG A 88 -15.04 13.95 2.04
CA ARG A 88 -14.13 13.43 1.02
C ARG A 88 -13.22 14.56 0.53
N ALA A 89 -11.91 14.33 0.59
CA ALA A 89 -10.90 15.26 0.11
C ALA A 89 -10.15 14.66 -1.08
N PRO A 90 -9.84 15.47 -2.10
CA PRO A 90 -9.15 14.99 -3.30
C PRO A 90 -7.69 14.68 -2.99
N HIS A 91 -7.12 13.75 -3.75
CA HIS A 91 -5.69 13.44 -3.75
C HIS A 91 -5.20 13.14 -5.17
N ALA A 92 -3.89 13.04 -5.36
CA ALA A 92 -3.27 12.91 -6.69
C ALA A 92 -3.65 11.63 -7.45
N SER A 93 -4.19 10.63 -6.76
CA SER A 93 -4.66 9.36 -7.34
C SER A 93 -6.18 9.20 -7.25
N ASP A 94 -6.93 10.29 -7.01
CA ASP A 94 -8.39 10.31 -7.07
C ASP A 94 -8.85 10.68 -8.49
N PRO A 95 -9.41 9.74 -9.28
CA PRO A 95 -9.88 10.03 -10.64
C PRO A 95 -11.11 10.95 -10.68
N ALA A 96 -11.82 11.14 -9.57
CA ALA A 96 -13.03 11.96 -9.46
C ALA A 96 -12.83 13.19 -8.54
N SER A 97 -11.61 13.75 -8.57
CA SER A 97 -11.15 14.91 -7.79
C SER A 97 -12.02 16.18 -7.92
N GLU A 98 -12.78 16.33 -9.01
CA GLU A 98 -13.55 17.54 -9.33
C GLU A 98 -14.75 17.83 -8.41
N SER A 99 -15.23 16.83 -7.65
CA SER A 99 -16.50 16.93 -6.89
C SER A 99 -16.36 17.24 -5.39
N ALA A 100 -15.17 17.62 -4.89
CA ALA A 100 -14.91 17.83 -3.47
C ALA A 100 -15.38 19.22 -2.93
N THR A 101 -16.61 19.62 -3.27
CA THR A 101 -17.17 20.96 -2.99
C THR A 101 -17.99 20.96 -1.70
N GLY A 102 -17.34 21.00 -0.53
CA GLY A 102 -18.08 21.02 0.74
C GLY A 102 -17.28 20.97 2.05
N ALA A 103 -15.95 21.09 2.02
CA ALA A 103 -15.11 20.99 3.21
C ALA A 103 -15.39 22.13 4.21
N THR A 104 -16.28 21.88 5.18
CA THR A 104 -16.58 22.81 6.27
C THR A 104 -15.41 22.84 7.24
N VAL A 105 -15.00 24.04 7.65
CA VAL A 105 -13.87 24.23 8.58
C VAL A 105 -14.12 23.46 9.88
N GLY A 106 -13.18 22.59 10.26
CA GLY A 106 -13.26 21.75 11.45
C GLY A 106 -13.78 20.32 11.21
N GLN A 107 -14.23 19.97 10.01
CA GLN A 107 -14.53 18.57 9.66
C GLN A 107 -13.26 17.84 9.20
N ARG A 108 -13.11 16.58 9.61
CA ARG A 108 -12.01 15.70 9.19
C ARG A 108 -12.06 15.43 7.68
N LYS A 109 -10.89 15.28 7.06
CA LYS A 109 -10.76 14.89 5.66
C LYS A 109 -10.61 13.38 5.52
N ILE A 110 -11.35 12.80 4.60
CA ILE A 110 -11.27 11.39 4.22
C ILE A 110 -10.73 11.32 2.79
N TYR A 111 -9.57 10.72 2.61
CA TYR A 111 -8.97 10.48 1.30
C TYR A 111 -9.32 9.06 0.86
N ALA A 112 -10.30 8.93 -0.03
CA ALA A 112 -10.81 7.63 -0.49
C ALA A 112 -9.93 7.08 -1.61
N PHE A 113 -9.29 5.93 -1.36
CA PHE A 113 -8.49 5.19 -2.33
C PHE A 113 -9.24 3.92 -2.74
N ASP A 114 -9.67 3.88 -3.99
CA ASP A 114 -10.22 2.70 -4.62
C ASP A 114 -9.06 1.79 -5.08
N LEU A 115 -8.95 0.63 -4.44
CA LEU A 115 -7.89 -0.36 -4.66
C LEU A 115 -7.89 -0.95 -6.08
N ASN A 116 -9.00 -0.90 -6.82
CA ASN A 116 -9.07 -1.42 -8.20
C ASN A 116 -8.23 -0.58 -9.18
N HIS A 117 -7.85 0.65 -8.83
CA HIS A 117 -7.02 1.51 -9.67
C HIS A 117 -5.50 1.23 -9.56
N PHE A 118 -5.09 0.33 -8.67
CA PHE A 118 -3.67 0.03 -8.42
C PHE A 118 -3.33 -1.36 -8.93
N ALA A 119 -2.24 -1.48 -9.70
CA ALA A 119 -1.77 -2.79 -10.17
C ALA A 119 -0.87 -3.50 -9.16
N THR A 120 -0.18 -2.75 -8.27
CA THR A 120 0.77 -3.29 -7.29
C THR A 120 0.76 -2.50 -5.98
N GLY A 121 1.11 -3.15 -4.87
CA GLY A 121 1.18 -2.51 -3.55
C GLY A 121 2.19 -1.35 -3.51
N ALA A 122 3.27 -1.44 -4.30
CA ALA A 122 4.25 -0.37 -4.46
C ALA A 122 3.67 0.91 -5.10
N GLN A 123 2.76 0.79 -6.07
CA GLN A 123 2.06 1.95 -6.65
C GLN A 123 1.16 2.63 -5.60
N LEU A 124 0.37 1.83 -4.87
CA LEU A 124 -0.48 2.33 -3.81
C LEU A 124 0.34 3.01 -2.70
N CYS A 125 1.40 2.36 -2.24
CA CYS A 125 2.30 2.91 -1.22
C CYS A 125 2.95 4.22 -1.70
N THR A 126 3.30 4.34 -2.98
CA THR A 126 3.79 5.59 -3.56
C THR A 126 2.73 6.69 -3.48
N ALA A 127 1.47 6.40 -3.84
CA ALA A 127 0.38 7.36 -3.78
C ALA A 127 0.06 7.81 -2.34
N VAL A 128 0.03 6.88 -1.37
CA VAL A 128 -0.14 7.20 0.06
C VAL A 128 1.04 8.04 0.60
N THR A 129 2.27 7.75 0.17
CA THR A 129 3.46 8.53 0.53
C THR A 129 3.43 9.94 -0.08
N GLN A 130 2.94 10.09 -1.31
CA GLN A 130 2.72 11.40 -1.95
C GLN A 130 1.63 12.21 -1.22
N LEU A 131 0.55 11.56 -0.76
CA LEU A 131 -0.45 12.19 0.09
C LEU A 131 0.15 12.65 1.43
N LEU A 132 0.94 11.81 2.11
CA LEU A 132 1.64 12.23 3.34
C LEU A 132 2.56 13.44 3.08
N ALA A 133 3.31 13.42 1.97
CA ALA A 133 4.20 14.52 1.58
C ALA A 133 3.44 15.83 1.28
N SER A 134 2.26 15.77 0.64
CA SER A 134 1.45 16.96 0.37
C SER A 134 0.87 17.60 1.65
N LYS A 135 0.72 16.81 2.71
CA LYS A 135 0.29 17.28 4.04
C LYS A 135 1.42 17.85 4.90
N GLN A 136 2.69 17.63 4.52
CA GLN A 136 3.83 18.21 5.23
C GLN A 136 3.98 19.69 4.85
N VAL A 137 3.45 20.58 5.70
CA VAL A 137 3.63 22.02 5.58
C VAL A 137 5.11 22.37 5.68
N ARG A 138 5.74 22.66 4.54
CA ARG A 138 7.12 23.17 4.48
C ARG A 138 7.13 24.63 4.90
N THR A 139 7.35 24.88 6.19
CA THR A 139 7.59 26.22 6.71
C THR A 139 8.99 26.67 6.31
N PHE A 140 9.08 27.60 5.36
CA PHE A 140 10.32 28.31 5.07
C PHE A 140 10.48 29.46 6.07
N ALA A 141 11.63 29.55 6.73
CA ALA A 141 11.93 30.69 7.59
C ALA A 141 12.16 31.93 6.72
N LEU A 142 11.25 32.91 6.77
CA LEU A 142 11.41 34.24 6.15
C LEU A 142 12.40 35.13 6.94
N GLY A 143 13.46 34.52 7.47
CA GLY A 143 14.47 35.14 8.33
C GLY A 143 15.54 35.88 7.54
N ASN A 144 15.16 36.86 6.71
CA ASN A 144 16.07 37.91 6.24
C ASN A 144 15.40 39.17 5.65
N LEU A 145 14.10 39.39 5.92
CA LEU A 145 13.37 40.60 5.47
C LEU A 145 13.57 41.84 6.37
N ALA A 146 14.33 41.70 7.46
CA ALA A 146 14.91 42.85 8.14
C ALA A 146 16.12 43.31 7.32
N GLY A 147 15.98 44.45 6.62
CA GLY A 147 16.99 44.95 5.69
C GLY A 147 18.34 45.28 6.34
N PRO A 148 19.39 45.54 5.53
CA PRO A 148 20.72 45.87 6.02
C PRO A 148 20.68 47.17 6.84
N ALA A 149 20.67 47.02 8.16
CA ALA A 149 20.84 48.12 9.10
C ALA A 149 22.26 48.67 8.96
N ASN A 150 22.41 49.68 8.11
CA ASN A 150 23.63 50.44 7.85
C ASN A 150 24.28 50.88 9.18
N ARG A 151 25.33 50.19 9.61
CA ARG A 151 26.18 50.59 10.74
C ARG A 151 27.57 50.94 10.22
N SER A 152 27.77 52.22 9.98
CA SER A 152 29.02 52.78 9.49
C SER A 152 30.03 52.97 10.62
N GLY A 153 31.08 52.15 10.64
CA GLY A 153 32.41 52.45 11.23
C GLY A 153 32.57 52.49 12.77
N PRO A 154 33.80 52.72 13.27
CA PRO A 154 35.07 52.87 12.54
C PRO A 154 36.16 51.81 12.89
N SER A 155 37.12 51.61 11.98
CA SER A 155 38.44 51.00 12.28
C SER A 155 39.36 52.00 12.98
N PRO A 156 40.39 51.59 13.76
CA PRO A 156 41.66 51.04 13.25
C PRO A 156 42.05 49.74 14.03
N ILE A 157 43.27 49.17 14.08
CA ILE A 157 44.65 49.53 13.65
C ILE A 157 45.30 48.30 12.96
N ALA A 158 46.37 48.50 12.19
CA ALA A 158 47.15 47.45 11.50
C ALA A 158 48.13 46.68 12.39
N GLN A 159 48.48 45.44 11.99
CA GLN A 159 49.80 44.84 12.27
C GLN A 159 50.20 43.79 11.21
N SER A 160 51.42 43.95 10.70
CA SER A 160 52.25 43.08 9.84
C SER A 160 53.66 43.68 9.95
N PRO A 161 54.78 42.94 9.84
CA PRO A 161 55.00 41.86 8.85
C PRO A 161 55.77 40.62 9.38
N GLU A 162 56.23 39.81 8.41
CA GLU A 162 57.40 38.89 8.38
C GLU A 162 57.18 37.38 8.60
N THR A 163 57.91 36.43 7.99
CA THR A 163 58.76 36.40 6.75
C THR A 163 59.05 34.91 6.40
N ALA A 164 58.97 34.50 5.11
CA ALA A 164 59.50 33.26 4.46
C ALA A 164 59.18 31.85 5.07
N THR A 165 58.99 30.73 4.36
CA THR A 165 59.85 30.09 3.32
C THR A 165 59.12 28.82 2.76
N THR A 166 59.37 28.45 1.50
CA THR A 166 58.98 27.20 0.78
C THR A 166 59.91 25.99 1.14
N PRO A 167 59.85 24.75 0.55
CA PRO A 167 58.83 24.05 -0.28
C PRO A 167 58.58 22.53 0.10
N ALA A 168 57.82 21.82 -0.77
CA ALA A 168 57.70 20.34 -0.93
C ALA A 168 56.83 19.57 0.10
N ALA A 169 56.17 18.43 -0.21
CA ALA A 169 56.47 17.43 -1.25
C ALA A 169 55.26 16.69 -1.90
N VAL A 170 55.58 16.01 -3.01
CA VAL A 170 54.81 15.12 -3.91
C VAL A 170 54.05 13.96 -3.21
N SER A 171 52.89 13.51 -3.69
CA SER A 171 52.71 12.44 -4.72
C SER A 171 51.23 12.39 -5.20
N LYS A 172 50.90 12.33 -6.50
CA LYS A 172 50.66 11.12 -7.35
C LYS A 172 49.81 10.03 -6.64
N THR A 173 48.69 9.53 -7.19
CA THR A 173 48.43 8.88 -8.51
C THR A 173 46.90 8.98 -8.77
N GLN A 174 46.29 9.34 -9.93
CA GLN A 174 46.23 8.73 -11.27
C GLN A 174 45.79 7.24 -11.23
N ILE A 175 44.96 6.64 -12.11
CA ILE A 175 44.52 6.90 -13.49
C ILE A 175 43.14 6.22 -13.75
N ASP A 176 42.42 6.63 -14.82
CA ASP A 176 41.47 5.91 -15.73
C ASP A 176 40.39 4.94 -15.17
N ASP A 177 39.12 4.92 -15.59
CA ASP A 177 38.45 5.26 -16.87
C ASP A 177 38.85 4.42 -18.10
N THR A 178 38.19 3.28 -18.32
CA THR A 178 37.82 2.89 -19.70
C THR A 178 36.63 1.95 -19.77
N ARG A 179 35.73 2.25 -20.72
CA ARG A 179 34.57 1.45 -21.15
C ARG A 179 34.91 0.65 -22.43
N PRO A 180 34.39 -0.58 -22.57
CA PRO A 180 33.72 -0.98 -23.83
C PRO A 180 32.44 -1.84 -23.52
N SER A 181 31.31 -1.87 -24.25
CA SER A 181 31.05 -2.22 -25.68
C SER A 181 31.68 -3.56 -26.08
N VAL A 182 31.02 -4.57 -26.69
CA VAL A 182 29.73 -4.71 -27.40
C VAL A 182 29.33 -6.20 -27.50
N ALA A 183 28.07 -6.45 -27.92
CA ALA A 183 27.60 -7.58 -28.74
C ALA A 183 27.27 -8.99 -28.14
N ASN A 184 26.01 -9.38 -28.38
CA ASN A 184 25.46 -10.68 -28.81
C ASN A 184 26.18 -12.02 -28.51
N THR A 185 25.40 -13.00 -28.04
CA THR A 185 25.09 -14.25 -28.78
C THR A 185 23.76 -14.85 -28.25
N ALA A 186 23.06 -15.61 -29.09
CA ALA A 186 21.69 -16.13 -28.90
C ALA A 186 21.65 -17.46 -28.09
N PRO A 187 20.47 -18.03 -27.77
CA PRO A 187 20.36 -19.21 -26.88
C PRO A 187 20.61 -20.52 -27.62
N ASP A 188 21.02 -21.57 -26.89
CA ASP A 188 21.11 -22.93 -27.43
C ASP A 188 20.20 -23.93 -26.72
N THR A 189 19.82 -24.91 -27.52
CA THR A 189 18.76 -25.91 -27.43
C THR A 189 19.17 -27.09 -26.56
N THR A 190 18.22 -27.71 -25.84
CA THR A 190 18.17 -29.18 -25.78
C THR A 190 16.76 -29.67 -25.44
N ALA A 191 16.26 -30.62 -26.23
CA ALA A 191 15.02 -31.34 -25.96
C ALA A 191 15.26 -32.51 -24.99
N PRO A 192 14.21 -33.19 -24.53
CA PRO A 192 13.83 -34.41 -25.27
C PRO A 192 12.38 -34.41 -25.79
N GLN A 193 12.19 -35.13 -26.88
CA GLN A 193 10.87 -35.66 -27.26
C GLN A 193 10.52 -36.79 -26.31
N ASP A 194 9.24 -36.98 -26.01
CA ASP A 194 8.69 -38.32 -26.15
C ASP A 194 7.23 -38.29 -26.63
N THR A 195 6.86 -39.32 -27.37
CA THR A 195 5.59 -39.38 -28.08
C THR A 195 4.56 -40.20 -27.32
N ASN A 196 3.34 -39.70 -27.16
CA ASN A 196 2.22 -40.61 -27.36
C ASN A 196 1.01 -39.95 -28.03
N ARG A 197 0.37 -40.72 -28.92
CA ARG A 197 -0.68 -40.32 -29.84
C ARG A 197 -1.65 -41.48 -29.90
N GLU A 198 -2.78 -41.36 -29.22
CA GLU A 198 -3.88 -42.31 -29.40
C GLU A 198 -5.14 -41.57 -29.86
N LYS A 199 -5.59 -41.94 -31.06
CA LYS A 199 -6.87 -41.57 -31.64
C LYS A 199 -7.79 -42.77 -31.53
N THR A 200 -9.01 -42.56 -31.06
CA THR A 200 -10.13 -43.44 -31.38
C THR A 200 -11.40 -42.62 -31.50
N ASP A 201 -11.76 -42.27 -32.74
CA ASP A 201 -13.12 -41.96 -33.11
C ASP A 201 -14.00 -43.20 -32.89
N THR A 202 -15.22 -43.10 -32.35
CA THR A 202 -16.46 -43.27 -33.15
C THR A 202 -17.79 -43.06 -32.39
N ASN A 203 -18.63 -42.22 -32.99
CA ASN A 203 -20.07 -42.36 -33.25
C ASN A 203 -21.13 -42.70 -32.17
N ALA A 204 -22.05 -41.72 -32.05
CA ALA A 204 -23.49 -41.82 -32.36
C ALA A 204 -24.51 -42.43 -31.36
N ALA A 205 -25.58 -41.63 -31.14
CA ALA A 205 -27.00 -41.96 -30.90
C ALA A 205 -27.35 -43.14 -29.97
N ASP A 206 -28.24 -43.02 -28.99
CA ASP A 206 -29.67 -42.69 -29.16
C ASP A 206 -30.38 -42.60 -27.78
N LYS A 207 -31.61 -42.04 -27.76
CA LYS A 207 -32.69 -42.16 -26.74
C LYS A 207 -32.44 -41.98 -25.24
N ILE A 208 -33.07 -40.93 -24.72
CA ILE A 208 -33.74 -40.89 -23.40
C ILE A 208 -34.84 -41.99 -23.37
N PRO A 209 -35.08 -42.66 -22.22
CA PRO A 209 -36.27 -42.31 -21.45
C PRO A 209 -36.04 -42.25 -19.93
N ALA A 210 -36.86 -41.47 -19.24
CA ALA A 210 -36.75 -41.19 -17.81
C ALA A 210 -37.04 -42.42 -16.92
N ARG A 211 -36.33 -42.52 -15.78
CA ARG A 211 -36.85 -43.27 -14.62
C ARG A 211 -36.24 -42.87 -13.27
N THR A 212 -37.13 -42.78 -12.27
CA THR A 212 -36.90 -43.01 -10.83
C THR A 212 -36.02 -42.02 -10.05
N ILE A 213 -36.70 -41.07 -9.41
CA ILE A 213 -36.28 -40.46 -8.14
C ILE A 213 -36.21 -41.54 -7.05
N ARG A 214 -35.06 -41.66 -6.34
CA ARG A 214 -34.89 -42.01 -4.90
C ARG A 214 -33.46 -42.48 -4.60
N GLN A 215 -32.72 -41.72 -3.78
CA GLN A 215 -31.75 -42.14 -2.72
C GLN A 215 -30.87 -40.91 -2.30
N PRO A 216 -30.07 -40.95 -1.21
CA PRO A 216 -30.56 -40.55 0.11
C PRO A 216 -29.63 -39.52 0.80
N GLY A 217 -29.92 -39.21 2.07
CA GLY A 217 -28.90 -38.89 3.08
C GLY A 217 -27.89 -37.78 2.77
N SER A 218 -28.22 -36.54 3.13
CA SER A 218 -27.23 -35.47 3.30
C SER A 218 -26.27 -35.79 4.45
N GLN A 219 -25.18 -36.51 4.19
CA GLN A 219 -24.01 -36.49 5.07
C GLN A 219 -23.23 -35.20 4.80
N GLY A 220 -23.60 -34.14 5.51
CA GLY A 220 -22.69 -33.02 5.74
C GLY A 220 -21.52 -33.54 6.58
N SER A 221 -20.30 -33.25 6.14
CA SER A 221 -19.08 -33.61 6.86
C SER A 221 -18.89 -32.72 8.10
N SER A 222 -19.69 -32.95 9.13
CA SER A 222 -19.29 -32.62 10.50
C SER A 222 -18.14 -33.54 10.86
N ILE A 223 -16.93 -32.99 10.88
CA ILE A 223 -15.76 -33.63 11.47
C ILE A 223 -16.08 -33.80 12.95
N ASP A 224 -16.38 -35.02 13.39
CA ASP A 224 -16.64 -35.33 14.80
C ASP A 224 -15.38 -35.03 15.62
N LEU A 225 -15.43 -33.92 16.35
CA LEU A 225 -14.31 -33.43 17.17
C LEU A 225 -13.89 -34.46 18.23
N ASP A 226 -14.80 -35.31 18.69
CA ASP A 226 -14.52 -36.40 19.62
C ASP A 226 -13.51 -37.41 19.05
N ASN A 227 -13.57 -37.73 17.74
CA ASN A 227 -12.59 -38.61 17.08
C ASN A 227 -11.18 -37.99 16.97
N LEU A 228 -11.06 -36.66 17.05
CA LEU A 228 -9.77 -35.95 17.06
C LEU A 228 -9.14 -35.93 18.46
N VAL A 229 -9.94 -36.01 19.53
CA VAL A 229 -9.44 -36.12 20.90
C VAL A 229 -8.84 -37.50 21.14
N ASP A 230 -9.54 -38.57 20.75
CA ASP A 230 -9.04 -39.95 20.88
C ASP A 230 -7.76 -40.23 20.05
N GLN A 231 -7.52 -39.49 18.96
CA GLN A 231 -6.27 -39.58 18.18
C GLN A 231 -5.10 -38.82 18.81
N LEU A 232 -5.34 -37.80 19.65
CA LEU A 232 -4.25 -37.10 20.33
C LEU A 232 -3.66 -37.94 21.47
N ASP A 233 -4.49 -38.74 22.16
CA ASP A 233 -4.08 -39.58 23.29
C ASP A 233 -3.24 -40.81 22.86
N GLN A 234 -3.21 -41.13 21.56
CA GLN A 234 -2.40 -42.23 21.00
C GLN A 234 -1.01 -41.79 20.50
N LEU A 235 -0.65 -40.51 20.67
CA LEU A 235 0.56 -39.90 20.08
C LEU A 235 1.69 -39.61 21.08
N ASP A 236 1.56 -40.01 22.36
CA ASP A 236 2.61 -39.89 23.39
C ASP A 236 3.03 -41.31 23.87
N PRO A 237 4.28 -41.77 23.57
CA PRO A 237 4.76 -43.13 23.86
C PRO A 237 5.49 -43.33 25.20
#